data_AF-A0A7W1QVH9-F1
#
_entry.id   AF-A0A7W1QVH9-F1
#
_cell.length_a   1.000
_cell.length_b   1.000
_cell.length_c   1.000
_cell.angle_alpha   90.00
_cell.angle_beta   90.00
_cell.angle_gamma   90.00
#
_symmetry.space_group_name_H-M   'P 1'
#
loop_
_entity.id
_entity.type
_entity.pdbx_description
1 polymer ?
#
loop_
_entity_poly.entity_id
_entity_poly.type
_entity_poly.pdbx_seq_one_letter_code
_entity_poly.pdbx_strand_id
1 'polypeptide(L)'
;MHMTAPARLWQKLLRSTSGAAMTEFALSAPLLMAAGLWGVETANQAIVQMRINQIAVLIADNAARVGENSLLGDAQIFESDVNDVLYGGHIQGGEAFNFYAHGRVILSSLEVVPETESQQYIHWQRCMGELHHLSSHGHAGDGMDGELVGLGPAGAEIVA
;
A
#
# COMPACT_ATOMS: atom_id res chain seq x y z
N MET A 1 5.66 11.62 -75.33
CA MET A 1 4.32 11.35 -74.74
C MET A 1 4.13 12.24 -73.52
N HIS A 2 3.42 13.35 -73.67
CA HIS A 2 3.08 14.27 -72.58
C HIS A 2 1.88 13.69 -71.82
N MET A 3 2.11 13.09 -70.65
CA MET A 3 1.01 12.78 -69.74
C MET A 3 0.43 14.08 -69.21
N THR A 4 -0.87 14.27 -69.40
CA THR A 4 -1.61 15.42 -68.90
C THR A 4 -1.52 15.44 -67.36
N ALA A 5 -1.32 16.62 -66.78
CA ALA A 5 -1.25 16.85 -65.33
C ALA A 5 -2.28 16.07 -64.48
N PRO A 6 -3.57 15.93 -64.88
CA PRO A 6 -4.54 15.13 -64.13
C PRO A 6 -4.14 13.65 -64.02
N ALA A 7 -3.68 13.00 -65.09
CA ALA A 7 -3.35 11.56 -65.07
C ALA A 7 -2.19 11.23 -64.11
N ARG A 8 -1.23 12.15 -63.97
CA ARG A 8 -0.12 12.02 -62.99
C ARG A 8 -0.60 12.20 -61.54
N LEU A 9 -1.59 13.06 -61.32
CA LEU A 9 -2.17 13.30 -60.00
C LEU A 9 -2.94 12.06 -59.51
N TRP A 10 -3.72 11.44 -60.39
CA TRP A 10 -4.44 10.19 -60.11
C TRP A 10 -3.51 9.02 -59.81
N GLN A 11 -2.41 8.85 -60.57
CA GLN A 11 -1.41 7.82 -60.25
C GLN A 11 -0.67 8.08 -58.93
N LYS A 12 -0.44 9.34 -58.56
CA LYS A 12 0.14 9.69 -57.26
C LYS A 12 -0.81 9.40 -56.11
N LEU A 13 -2.10 9.71 -56.25
CA LEU A 13 -3.13 9.38 -55.27
C LEU A 13 -3.29 7.86 -55.11
N LEU A 14 -3.32 7.11 -56.21
CA LEU A 14 -3.40 5.64 -56.19
C LEU A 14 -2.17 4.96 -55.57
N ARG A 15 -1.01 5.62 -55.58
CA ARG A 15 0.22 5.14 -54.93
C ARG A 15 0.41 5.71 -53.51
N SER A 16 -0.51 6.53 -53.01
CA SER A 16 -0.39 7.17 -51.70
C SER A 16 -0.76 6.18 -50.59
N THR A 17 0.24 5.70 -49.86
CA THR A 17 0.07 4.81 -48.70
C THR A 17 -0.11 5.56 -47.39
N SER A 18 0.11 6.89 -47.38
CA SER A 18 0.04 7.72 -46.18
C SER A 18 -1.36 7.81 -45.58
N GLY A 19 -2.41 7.80 -46.41
CA GLY A 19 -3.80 7.78 -45.94
C GLY A 19 -4.18 6.45 -45.26
N ALA A 20 -3.75 5.33 -45.84
CA ALA A 20 -3.95 4.00 -45.25
C ALA A 20 -3.20 3.86 -43.92
N ALA A 21 -1.94 4.29 -43.87
CA ALA A 21 -1.15 4.31 -42.64
C ALA A 21 -1.79 5.19 -41.54
N MET A 22 -2.37 6.33 -41.92
CA MET A 22 -3.08 7.21 -40.98
C MET A 22 -4.34 6.53 -40.42
N THR A 23 -5.10 5.79 -41.22
CA THR A 23 -6.27 5.04 -40.73
C THR A 23 -5.89 3.84 -39.88
N GLU A 24 -4.83 3.11 -40.24
CA GLU A 24 -4.31 2.00 -39.44
C GLU A 24 -3.79 2.48 -38.08
N PHE A 25 -3.09 3.62 -38.06
CA PHE A 25 -2.69 4.26 -36.81
C PHE A 25 -3.91 4.71 -36.00
N ALA A 26 -4.89 5.37 -36.63
CA ALA A 26 -6.09 5.82 -35.93
C ALA A 26 -6.91 4.67 -35.31
N LEU A 27 -6.92 3.49 -35.95
CA LEU A 27 -7.61 2.30 -35.45
C LEU A 27 -6.81 1.56 -34.37
N SER A 28 -5.47 1.54 -34.46
CA SER A 28 -4.60 0.87 -33.49
C SER A 28 -4.26 1.74 -32.26
N ALA A 29 -4.22 3.06 -32.41
CA ALA A 29 -3.85 3.99 -31.35
C ALA A 29 -4.72 3.85 -30.09
N PRO A 30 -6.07 3.73 -30.15
CA PRO A 30 -6.88 3.55 -28.95
C PRO A 30 -6.53 2.27 -28.17
N LEU A 31 -6.24 1.17 -28.87
CA LEU A 31 -5.85 -0.10 -28.26
C LEU A 31 -4.47 0.00 -27.60
N LEU A 32 -3.51 0.59 -28.30
CA LEU A 32 -2.15 0.81 -27.77
C LEU A 32 -2.15 1.76 -26.57
N MET A 33 -2.92 2.84 -26.64
CA MET A 33 -3.07 3.80 -25.55
C MET A 33 -3.74 3.16 -24.33
N ALA A 34 -4.80 2.38 -24.53
CA ALA A 34 -5.48 1.68 -23.45
C ALA A 34 -4.51 0.71 -22.75
N ALA A 35 -3.79 -0.12 -23.50
CA ALA A 35 -2.81 -1.05 -22.94
C ALA A 35 -1.66 -0.32 -22.22
N GLY A 36 -1.14 0.76 -22.80
CA GLY A 36 -0.05 1.55 -22.22
C GLY A 36 -0.44 2.25 -20.92
N LEU A 37 -1.58 2.96 -20.91
CA LEU A 37 -2.07 3.65 -19.72
C LEU A 37 -2.45 2.66 -18.61
N TRP A 38 -3.06 1.52 -18.97
CA TRP A 38 -3.36 0.46 -18.03
C TRP A 38 -2.09 -0.10 -17.37
N GLY A 39 -1.05 -0.34 -18.19
CA GLY A 39 0.24 -0.79 -17.69
C GLY A 39 0.89 0.21 -16.72
N VAL A 40 0.83 1.50 -17.05
CA VAL A 40 1.35 2.57 -16.18
C VAL A 40 0.59 2.63 -14.86
N GLU A 41 -0.73 2.57 -14.87
CA GLU A 41 -1.54 2.59 -13.64
C GLU A 41 -1.27 1.36 -12.77
N THR A 42 -1.17 0.19 -13.39
CA THR A 42 -0.84 -1.06 -12.68
C THR A 42 0.56 -1.00 -12.04
N ALA A 43 1.54 -0.42 -12.76
CA ALA A 43 2.88 -0.22 -12.22
C ALA A 43 2.88 0.78 -11.05
N ASN A 44 2.10 1.87 -11.16
CA ASN A 44 1.93 2.83 -10.08
C ASN A 44 1.32 2.17 -8.83
N GLN A 45 0.26 1.37 -8.99
CA GLN A 45 -0.35 0.60 -7.91
C GLN A 45 0.66 -0.34 -7.23
N ALA A 46 1.48 -1.05 -8.01
CA ALA A 46 2.52 -1.94 -7.46
C ALA A 46 3.58 -1.16 -6.65
N ILE A 47 4.00 0.02 -7.13
CA ILE A 47 4.95 0.88 -6.41
C ILE A 47 4.36 1.38 -5.08
N VAL A 48 3.09 1.81 -5.09
CA VAL A 48 2.40 2.24 -3.86
C VAL A 48 2.29 1.10 -2.86
N GLN A 49 1.92 -0.11 -3.31
CA GLN A 49 1.85 -1.30 -2.45
C GLN A 49 3.21 -1.62 -1.81
N MET A 50 4.30 -1.53 -2.58
CA MET A 50 5.66 -1.74 -2.07
C MET A 50 6.02 -0.71 -1.00
N ARG A 51 5.71 0.58 -1.23
CA ARG A 51 5.96 1.66 -0.25
C ARG A 51 5.17 1.45 1.04
N ILE A 52 3.90 1.04 0.95
CA ILE A 52 3.07 0.72 2.12
C ILE A 52 3.70 -0.43 2.93
N ASN A 53 4.12 -1.51 2.26
CA ASN A 53 4.80 -2.63 2.93
C ASN A 53 6.10 -2.19 3.63
N GLN A 54 6.90 -1.32 2.99
CA GLN A 54 8.13 -0.80 3.59
C GLN A 54 7.86 0.04 4.84
N ILE A 55 6.83 0.89 4.81
CA ILE A 55 6.41 1.68 5.97
C ILE A 55 5.89 0.76 7.09
N ALA A 56 5.09 -0.26 6.75
CA ALA A 56 4.57 -1.21 7.73
C ALA A 56 5.69 -1.96 8.45
N VAL A 57 6.67 -2.49 7.70
CA VAL A 57 7.85 -3.17 8.28
C VAL A 57 8.67 -2.21 9.14
N LEU A 58 8.92 -0.99 8.66
CA LEU A 58 9.65 0.02 9.43
C LEU A 58 8.96 0.36 10.75
N ILE A 59 7.64 0.54 10.73
CA ILE A 59 6.86 0.83 11.94
C ILE A 59 6.91 -0.38 12.89
N ALA A 60 6.74 -1.60 12.38
CA ALA A 60 6.82 -2.81 13.20
C ALA A 60 8.20 -2.98 13.86
N ASP A 61 9.28 -2.80 13.11
CA ASP A 61 10.65 -2.93 13.62
C ASP A 61 10.98 -1.85 14.65
N ASN A 62 10.53 -0.61 14.43
CA ASN A 62 10.71 0.47 15.40
C ASN A 62 9.85 0.26 16.65
N ALA A 63 8.60 -0.18 16.50
CA ALA A 63 7.71 -0.51 17.61
C ALA A 63 8.27 -1.64 18.48
N ALA A 64 8.81 -2.70 17.87
CA ALA A 64 9.38 -3.83 18.59
C ALA A 64 10.64 -3.48 19.41
N ARG A 65 11.25 -2.31 19.16
CA ARG A 65 12.49 -1.86 19.82
C ARG A 65 12.27 -0.68 20.76
N VAL A 66 11.08 -0.08 20.76
CA VAL A 66 10.80 1.11 21.55
C VAL A 66 10.49 0.74 23.00
N GLY A 67 10.70 1.68 23.92
CA GLY A 67 10.50 1.47 25.35
C GLY A 67 11.78 1.10 26.11
N GLU A 68 11.66 1.07 27.44
CA GLU A 68 12.75 0.71 28.34
C GLU A 68 12.81 -0.81 28.50
N ASN A 69 13.86 -1.41 27.97
CA ASN A 69 14.09 -2.85 28.04
C ASN A 69 14.97 -3.18 29.25
N SER A 70 14.33 -3.48 30.39
CA SER A 70 15.03 -3.97 31.58
C SER A 70 15.34 -5.46 31.44
N LEU A 71 16.56 -5.89 31.77
CA LEU A 71 16.95 -7.31 31.78
C LEU A 71 16.18 -8.16 32.82
N LEU A 72 15.43 -7.53 33.73
CA LEU A 72 14.80 -8.16 34.89
C LEU A 72 13.31 -7.79 35.08
N GLY A 73 12.65 -7.19 34.08
CA GLY A 73 11.24 -6.83 34.16
C GLY A 73 10.57 -6.62 32.81
N ASP A 74 9.24 -6.44 32.83
CA ASP A 74 8.44 -6.19 31.63
C ASP A 74 8.91 -4.92 30.90
N ALA A 75 8.91 -4.99 29.56
CA ALA A 75 9.21 -3.84 28.72
C ALA A 75 8.17 -2.74 28.96
N GLN A 76 8.63 -1.55 29.37
CA GLN A 76 7.74 -0.42 29.58
C GLN A 76 7.72 0.48 28.34
N ILE A 77 6.53 0.68 27.79
CA ILE A 77 6.29 1.55 26.63
C ILE A 77 5.47 2.75 27.08
N PHE A 78 5.94 3.96 26.77
CA PHE A 78 5.23 5.20 27.05
C PHE A 78 4.46 5.70 25.82
N GLU A 79 3.48 6.59 26.03
CA GLU A 79 2.72 7.18 24.91
C GLU A 79 3.62 8.00 23.97
N SER A 80 4.67 8.64 24.51
CA SER A 80 5.68 9.35 23.70
C SER A 80 6.40 8.41 22.73
N ASP A 81 6.74 7.21 23.18
CA ASP A 81 7.42 6.20 22.37
C ASP A 81 6.54 5.77 21.19
N VAL A 82 5.26 5.52 21.44
CA VAL A 82 4.29 5.17 20.41
C VAL A 82 4.08 6.31 19.41
N ASN A 83 3.97 7.54 19.91
CA ASN A 83 3.83 8.70 19.05
C ASN A 83 5.07 8.91 18.17
N ASP A 84 6.28 8.69 18.69
CA ASP A 84 7.53 8.80 17.94
C ASP A 84 7.63 7.74 16.84
N VAL A 85 7.22 6.50 17.12
CA VAL A 85 7.14 5.43 16.10
C VAL A 85 6.16 5.80 14.99
N LEU A 86 4.95 6.25 15.34
CA LEU A 86 3.93 6.64 14.36
C LEU A 86 4.34 7.87 13.55
N TYR A 87 5.01 8.83 14.19
CA TYR A 87 5.58 10.00 13.54
C TYR A 87 6.75 9.64 12.61
N GLY A 88 7.58 8.67 12.97
CA GLY A 88 8.58 8.09 12.05
C GLY A 88 7.95 7.54 10.77
N GLY A 89 6.78 6.92 10.89
CA GLY A 89 5.93 6.53 9.75
C GLY A 89 5.46 7.72 8.91
N HIS A 90 5.10 8.85 9.55
CA HIS A 90 4.78 10.10 8.84
C HIS A 90 5.96 10.60 8.02
N ILE A 91 7.16 10.61 8.59
CA ILE A 91 8.35 11.11 7.89
C ILE A 91 8.64 10.26 6.64
N GLN A 92 8.58 8.93 6.74
CA GLN A 92 8.83 8.08 5.57
C GLN A 92 7.69 8.06 4.55
N GLY A 93 6.43 8.20 4.97
CA GLY A 93 5.26 8.15 4.09
C GLY A 93 4.76 9.52 3.60
N GLY A 94 5.16 10.60 4.26
CA GLY A 94 4.62 11.96 4.10
C GLY A 94 5.07 12.63 2.81
N GLU A 95 6.37 12.71 2.56
CA GLU A 95 6.90 13.42 1.37
C GLU A 95 6.66 12.66 0.07
N ALA A 96 6.59 11.33 0.11
CA ALA A 96 6.55 10.51 -1.09
C ALA A 96 5.15 10.36 -1.73
N PHE A 97 4.08 10.34 -0.92
CA PHE A 97 2.69 10.19 -1.40
C PHE A 97 1.62 10.63 -0.40
N ASN A 98 1.98 11.41 0.63
CA ASN A 98 1.07 11.88 1.68
C ASN A 98 0.27 10.72 2.31
N PHE A 99 0.99 9.74 2.85
CA PHE A 99 0.41 8.49 3.34
C PHE A 99 -0.73 8.72 4.35
N TYR A 100 -0.56 9.56 5.37
CA TYR A 100 -1.59 9.75 6.39
C TYR A 100 -2.83 10.51 5.94
N ALA A 101 -2.81 11.22 4.81
CA ALA A 101 -4.05 11.77 4.23
C ALA A 101 -4.88 10.69 3.50
N HIS A 102 -4.25 9.62 3.03
CA HIS A 102 -4.89 8.59 2.20
C HIS A 102 -4.95 7.20 2.87
N GLY A 103 -4.30 7.05 4.02
CA GLY A 103 -4.07 5.79 4.71
C GLY A 103 -4.15 5.94 6.22
N ARG A 104 -4.06 4.81 6.92
CA ARG A 104 -4.09 4.75 8.38
C ARG A 104 -3.18 3.61 8.87
N VAL A 105 -2.42 3.90 9.91
CA VAL A 105 -1.69 2.89 10.69
C VAL A 105 -2.48 2.63 11.96
N ILE A 106 -2.59 1.35 12.33
CA ILE A 106 -3.13 0.91 13.62
C ILE A 106 -2.06 0.03 14.25
N LEU A 107 -1.47 0.52 15.33
CA LEU A 107 -0.51 -0.22 16.15
C LEU A 107 -1.26 -0.82 17.34
N SER A 108 -1.09 -2.13 17.56
CA SER A 108 -1.75 -2.88 18.63
C SER A 108 -0.70 -3.53 19.53
N SER A 109 -0.91 -3.49 20.84
CA SER A 109 -0.16 -4.34 21.79
C SER A 109 -0.88 -5.66 21.94
N LEU A 110 -0.19 -6.76 21.64
CA LEU A 110 -0.66 -8.12 21.86
C LEU A 110 0.07 -8.68 23.06
N GLU A 111 -0.68 -9.04 24.10
CA GLU A 111 -0.12 -9.48 25.38
C GLU A 111 -0.84 -10.74 25.87
N VAL A 112 -0.17 -11.51 26.72
CA VAL A 112 -0.78 -12.64 27.43
C VAL A 112 -1.71 -12.09 28.53
N VAL A 113 -2.91 -12.62 28.62
CA VAL A 113 -3.87 -12.28 29.69
C VAL A 113 -3.24 -12.65 31.04
N PRO A 114 -3.21 -11.73 32.02
CA PRO A 114 -2.63 -11.99 33.34
C PRO A 114 -3.18 -13.27 33.96
N GLU A 115 -2.31 -14.04 34.61
CA GLU A 115 -2.66 -15.33 35.26
C GLU A 115 -3.08 -16.46 34.30
N THR A 116 -2.83 -16.30 33.00
CA THR A 116 -3.01 -17.37 31.99
C THR A 116 -1.68 -17.72 31.32
N GLU A 117 -1.60 -18.91 30.71
CA GLU A 117 -0.38 -19.36 30.03
C GLU A 117 -0.39 -19.10 28.51
N SER A 118 -1.57 -18.99 27.89
CA SER A 118 -1.70 -18.94 26.43
C SER A 118 -2.88 -18.14 25.91
N GLN A 119 -3.65 -17.50 26.80
CA GLN A 119 -4.71 -16.60 26.37
C GLN A 119 -4.08 -15.24 26.14
N GLN A 120 -4.45 -14.58 25.07
CA GLN A 120 -3.86 -13.31 24.69
C GLN A 120 -4.96 -12.34 24.30
N TYR A 121 -4.66 -11.06 24.44
CA TYR A 121 -5.62 -10.00 24.22
C TYR A 121 -4.92 -8.78 23.63
N ILE A 122 -5.72 -7.93 22.97
CA ILE A 122 -5.25 -6.64 22.49
C ILE A 122 -5.30 -5.67 23.66
N HIS A 123 -4.18 -5.41 24.33
CA HIS A 123 -4.17 -4.56 25.52
C HIS A 123 -4.53 -3.11 25.19
N TRP A 124 -3.91 -2.54 24.16
CA TRP A 124 -4.20 -1.19 23.71
C TRP A 124 -3.96 -1.05 22.21
N GLN A 125 -4.55 -0.01 21.62
CA GLN A 125 -4.33 0.37 20.23
C GLN A 125 -4.08 1.88 20.12
N ARG A 126 -3.19 2.25 19.20
CA ARG A 126 -2.98 3.64 18.75
C ARG A 126 -3.01 3.69 17.24
N CYS A 127 -3.48 4.81 16.69
CA CYS A 127 -3.61 4.95 15.26
C CYS A 127 -3.31 6.37 14.80
N MET A 128 -2.86 6.47 13.55
CA MET A 128 -2.59 7.75 12.89
C MET A 128 -3.00 7.66 11.42
N GLY A 129 -3.59 8.74 10.91
CA GLY A 129 -4.08 8.86 9.53
C GLY A 129 -5.57 9.16 9.41
N GLU A 130 -5.97 9.72 8.27
CA GLU A 130 -7.32 10.20 7.95
C GLU A 130 -8.21 9.11 7.36
N LEU A 131 -7.65 7.98 6.91
CA LEU A 131 -8.45 6.87 6.38
C LEU A 131 -9.33 6.27 7.48
N HIS A 132 -10.65 6.35 7.31
CA HIS A 132 -11.62 5.77 8.23
C HIS A 132 -11.73 4.25 8.08
N HIS A 133 -10.80 3.52 8.69
CA HIS A 133 -10.77 2.06 8.71
C HIS A 133 -10.55 1.53 10.14
N LEU A 134 -11.35 0.57 10.60
CA LEU A 134 -11.19 -0.06 11.92
C LEU A 134 -10.15 -1.19 11.87
N SER A 135 -9.62 -1.63 13.00
CA SER A 135 -8.72 -2.78 13.02
C SER A 135 -9.45 -4.02 12.50
N SER A 136 -8.84 -4.74 11.55
CA SER A 136 -9.37 -6.02 11.06
C SER A 136 -9.21 -7.16 12.06
N HIS A 137 -8.45 -6.95 13.14
CA HIS A 137 -8.10 -7.99 14.12
C HIS A 137 -8.81 -7.83 15.46
N GLY A 138 -9.71 -6.85 15.59
CA GLY A 138 -10.40 -6.53 16.84
C GLY A 138 -9.94 -5.22 17.47
N HIS A 139 -10.61 -4.87 18.56
CA HIS A 139 -10.44 -3.66 19.35
C HIS A 139 -9.61 -3.91 20.61
N ALA A 140 -9.14 -2.83 21.23
CA ALA A 140 -8.54 -2.91 22.56
C ALA A 140 -9.51 -3.55 23.57
N GLY A 141 -9.03 -4.58 24.27
CA GLY A 141 -9.79 -5.43 25.19
C GLY A 141 -10.24 -6.76 24.61
N ASP A 142 -10.23 -6.95 23.29
CA ASP A 142 -10.64 -8.21 22.67
C ASP A 142 -9.62 -9.31 22.95
N GLY A 143 -10.09 -10.55 23.19
CA GLY A 143 -9.27 -11.73 23.50
C GLY A 143 -9.17 -12.11 24.98
N MET A 144 -9.72 -11.30 25.89
CA MET A 144 -9.77 -11.60 27.33
C MET A 144 -10.56 -12.87 27.69
N ASP A 145 -11.43 -13.32 26.79
CA ASP A 145 -12.22 -14.56 26.88
C ASP A 145 -11.50 -15.79 26.31
N GLY A 146 -10.30 -15.62 25.76
CA GLY A 146 -9.51 -16.66 25.12
C GLY A 146 -9.90 -16.97 23.67
N GLU A 147 -10.77 -16.18 23.04
CA GLU A 147 -11.19 -16.40 21.63
C GLU A 147 -10.17 -15.87 20.61
N LEU A 148 -9.24 -15.01 21.03
CA LEU A 148 -8.23 -14.42 20.15
C LEU A 148 -7.05 -15.37 19.89
N VAL A 149 -7.06 -16.03 18.74
CA VAL A 149 -6.01 -16.97 18.31
C VAL A 149 -4.67 -16.28 17.99
N GLY A 150 -4.70 -15.05 17.49
CA GLY A 150 -3.50 -14.25 17.18
C GLY A 150 -3.78 -13.11 16.23
N LEU A 151 -2.74 -12.33 15.92
CA LEU A 151 -2.81 -11.24 14.95
C LEU A 151 -2.13 -11.64 13.64
N GLY A 152 -2.80 -11.43 12.52
CA GLY A 152 -2.30 -11.74 11.19
C GLY A 152 -3.28 -12.55 10.34
N PRO A 153 -2.86 -12.95 9.13
CA PRO A 153 -3.65 -13.83 8.27
C PRO A 153 -3.91 -15.18 8.92
N ALA A 154 -5.05 -15.79 8.60
CA ALA A 154 -5.41 -17.12 9.09
C ALA A 154 -4.32 -18.16 8.76
N GLY A 155 -3.82 -18.87 9.78
CA GLY A 155 -2.74 -19.86 9.68
C GLY A 155 -1.32 -19.31 9.67
N ALA A 156 -1.15 -17.99 9.85
CA ALA A 156 0.14 -17.31 9.96
C ALA A 156 0.10 -16.23 11.06
N GLU A 157 -0.71 -16.46 12.09
CA GLU A 157 -0.91 -15.52 13.18
C GLU A 157 0.31 -15.45 14.10
N ILE A 158 0.59 -14.24 14.58
CA ILE A 158 1.55 -13.98 15.65
C ILE A 158 0.83 -14.07 16.99
N VAL A 159 1.46 -14.74 17.95
CA VAL A 159 1.02 -14.87 19.33
C VAL A 159 1.91 -14.06 20.28
N ALA A 160 1.38 -13.66 21.42
CA ALA A 160 2.10 -12.94 22.48
C ALA A 160 3.22 -13.77 23.13
#